data_AF-A0A964D2N6-F1
#
_entry.id   AF-A0A964D2N6-F1
#
_cell.length_a   1.000
_cell.length_b   1.000
_cell.length_c   1.000
_cell.angle_alpha   90.00
_cell.angle_beta   90.00
_cell.angle_gamma   90.00
#
_symmetry.space_group_name_H-M   'P 1'
#
loop_
_entity.id
_entity.type
_entity.pdbx_description
1 polymer ?
#
loop_
_entity_poly.entity_id
_entity_poly.type
_entity_poly.pdbx_seq_one_letter_code
_entity_poly.pdbx_strand_id
1 'polypeptide(L)'
;MLNIKILSGSMIAVLLAIASHLTLISTPGAAVARAGANTLGEVANAAAKPSSASVAIGDRTIGEAKIGMTLGQLKQALGSTAQFKVESPFMVDFDAVAISRSGKVQYRIIYAAGTKLKDADAIELLMTDNSNYKTAQGVGPGMTLKQAEAIYGKTTLSYNVDNESRENVVFANQPSKKFLFVPKAAGKQFAGVYGAGKGGFFETNKYQPNAVIKSVMVRK
;
A
#
# COMPACT_ATOMS: atom_id res chain seq x y z
N MET A 1 -26.95 31.83 13.86
CA MET A 1 -27.64 30.76 13.11
C MET A 1 -26.61 29.74 12.70
N LEU A 2 -26.66 28.56 13.30
CA LEU A 2 -25.67 27.49 13.17
C LEU A 2 -26.09 26.59 12.00
N ASN A 3 -25.39 26.67 10.87
CA ASN A 3 -25.66 25.81 9.71
C ASN A 3 -24.96 24.47 9.88
N ILE A 4 -25.69 23.49 10.41
CA ILE A 4 -25.28 22.08 10.47
C ILE A 4 -25.47 21.51 9.06
N LYS A 5 -24.38 21.42 8.28
CA LYS A 5 -24.35 20.57 7.09
C LYS A 5 -24.22 19.12 7.53
N ILE A 6 -25.32 18.39 7.42
CA ILE A 6 -25.39 16.94 7.54
C ILE A 6 -24.55 16.34 6.41
N LEU A 7 -23.35 15.85 6.72
CA LEU A 7 -22.52 15.07 5.80
C LEU A 7 -23.09 13.64 5.75
N SER A 8 -24.04 13.43 4.83
CA SER A 8 -24.51 12.09 4.48
C SER A 8 -23.36 11.30 3.83
N GLY A 9 -23.14 10.08 4.31
CA GLY A 9 -22.07 9.20 3.86
C GLY A 9 -22.08 8.94 2.36
N SER A 10 -20.98 9.28 1.69
CA SER A 10 -20.47 8.65 0.46
C SER A 10 -19.18 9.36 0.04
N MET A 11 -18.04 8.97 0.63
CA MET A 11 -16.71 9.42 0.21
C MET A 11 -15.72 8.24 0.05
N ILE A 12 -16.21 7.04 -0.27
CA ILE A 12 -15.34 5.86 -0.58
C ILE A 12 -15.65 5.26 -1.97
N ALA A 13 -16.32 5.98 -2.88
CA ALA A 13 -16.70 5.42 -4.17
C ALA A 13 -16.37 6.34 -5.36
N VAL A 14 -15.10 6.52 -5.68
CA VAL A 14 -14.65 6.74 -7.07
C VAL A 14 -13.29 6.07 -7.27
N LEU A 15 -13.28 4.80 -7.68
CA LEU A 15 -12.12 4.17 -8.35
C LEU A 15 -12.59 2.93 -9.12
N LEU A 16 -13.09 3.12 -10.34
CA LEU A 16 -13.42 2.01 -11.26
C LEU A 16 -13.36 2.47 -12.72
N ALA A 17 -12.41 1.92 -13.48
CA ALA A 17 -12.48 1.61 -14.92
C ALA A 17 -11.21 0.81 -15.30
N ILE A 18 -11.25 -0.54 -15.31
CA ILE A 18 -11.47 -1.47 -16.45
C ILE A 18 -10.32 -1.49 -17.48
N ALA A 19 -9.65 -2.64 -17.61
CA ALA A 19 -9.44 -3.32 -18.89
C ALA A 19 -8.97 -4.77 -18.67
N SER A 20 -9.70 -5.70 -19.28
CA SER A 20 -9.45 -7.14 -19.33
C SER A 20 -9.02 -7.55 -20.75
N HIS A 21 -8.48 -8.78 -20.87
CA HIS A 21 -8.09 -9.55 -22.07
C HIS A 21 -6.58 -9.43 -22.39
N LEU A 22 -5.79 -10.50 -22.51
CA LEU A 22 -5.94 -11.63 -23.43
C LEU A 22 -5.07 -12.86 -23.00
N THR A 23 -5.50 -14.05 -23.40
CA THR A 23 -5.00 -15.41 -23.10
C THR A 23 -3.89 -15.94 -24.02
N LEU A 24 -3.01 -16.81 -23.46
CA LEU A 24 -2.28 -17.99 -24.00
C LEU A 24 -1.38 -17.77 -25.25
N ILE A 25 -0.28 -18.49 -25.55
CA ILE A 25 -0.10 -19.94 -25.75
C ILE A 25 1.43 -20.29 -25.72
N SER A 26 1.75 -21.51 -25.29
CA SER A 26 2.77 -22.45 -25.81
C SER A 26 4.25 -22.42 -25.34
N THR A 27 4.60 -23.46 -24.60
CA THR A 27 5.89 -24.19 -24.71
C THR A 27 5.81 -25.21 -25.86
N PRO A 28 6.95 -25.57 -26.48
CA PRO A 28 7.69 -26.81 -26.15
C PRO A 28 9.22 -26.53 -26.09
N GLY A 29 10.10 -27.27 -25.41
CA GLY A 29 10.24 -28.71 -25.24
C GLY A 29 11.52 -29.17 -25.95
N ALA A 30 12.45 -29.78 -25.20
CA ALA A 30 13.53 -30.72 -25.60
C ALA A 30 14.97 -30.32 -25.20
N ALA A 31 15.62 -31.29 -24.56
CA ALA A 31 16.96 -31.29 -23.97
C ALA A 31 18.01 -31.82 -24.94
N VAL A 32 19.29 -31.44 -24.76
CA VAL A 32 20.47 -32.34 -24.91
C VAL A 32 21.62 -31.84 -24.02
N ALA A 33 22.26 -32.75 -23.30
CA ALA A 33 23.42 -32.55 -22.44
C ALA A 33 24.76 -32.57 -23.20
N ARG A 34 25.81 -31.91 -22.67
CA ARG A 34 27.08 -32.56 -22.29
C ARG A 34 28.09 -31.59 -21.66
N ALA A 35 28.94 -32.18 -20.85
CA ALA A 35 29.88 -31.60 -19.91
C ALA A 35 31.04 -30.83 -20.57
N GLY A 36 31.49 -29.80 -19.86
CA GLY A 36 32.80 -29.17 -20.02
C GLY A 36 33.17 -28.54 -18.68
N ALA A 37 34.12 -29.15 -17.98
CA ALA A 37 34.71 -28.58 -16.77
C ALA A 37 35.53 -27.35 -17.15
N ASN A 38 35.32 -26.23 -16.45
CA ASN A 38 36.35 -25.23 -16.21
C ASN A 38 36.08 -24.58 -14.85
N THR A 39 36.98 -24.88 -13.93
CA THR A 39 37.12 -24.28 -12.61
C THR A 39 37.78 -22.91 -12.72
N LEU A 40 37.20 -21.92 -12.04
CA LEU A 40 37.83 -20.86 -11.22
C LEU A 40 37.18 -19.49 -11.43
N GLY A 41 36.55 -18.99 -10.36
CA GLY A 41 36.40 -17.56 -10.12
C GLY A 41 35.00 -17.00 -10.35
N GLU A 42 34.02 -17.38 -9.54
CA GLU A 42 32.91 -16.47 -9.27
C GLU A 42 32.60 -16.50 -7.77
N VAL A 43 32.99 -15.39 -7.15
CA VAL A 43 32.74 -15.03 -5.76
C VAL A 43 31.32 -15.40 -5.36
N ALA A 44 31.23 -16.18 -4.29
CA ALA A 44 29.97 -16.56 -3.67
C ALA A 44 29.10 -15.31 -3.50
N ASN A 45 28.07 -15.20 -4.35
CA ASN A 45 26.96 -14.29 -4.14
C ASN A 45 26.27 -14.78 -2.86
N ALA A 46 26.69 -14.24 -1.72
CA ALA A 46 26.00 -14.39 -0.47
C ALA A 46 24.65 -13.70 -0.65
N ALA A 47 23.69 -14.45 -1.21
CA ALA A 47 22.30 -14.11 -1.21
C ALA A 47 21.96 -13.83 0.25
N ALA A 48 21.74 -12.54 0.54
CA ALA A 48 21.31 -12.09 1.85
C ALA A 48 20.11 -12.95 2.23
N LYS A 49 20.31 -13.77 3.27
CA LYS A 49 19.27 -14.58 3.90
C LYS A 49 18.06 -13.67 4.11
N PRO A 50 16.85 -14.03 3.64
CA PRO A 50 15.69 -13.17 3.80
C PRO A 50 15.52 -12.86 5.29
N SER A 51 15.74 -11.58 5.60
CA SER A 51 15.55 -10.98 6.91
C SER A 51 14.16 -11.32 7.43
N SER A 52 14.07 -11.71 8.70
CA SER A 52 12.87 -11.88 9.56
C SER A 52 11.53 -11.91 8.82
N ALA A 53 10.83 -13.06 8.85
CA ALA A 53 9.47 -13.27 8.35
C ALA A 53 8.70 -11.96 8.16
N SER A 54 8.63 -11.48 6.91
CA SER A 54 7.94 -10.23 6.60
C SER A 54 6.52 -10.32 7.11
N VAL A 55 6.11 -9.35 7.93
CA VAL A 55 4.74 -9.31 8.46
C VAL A 55 3.79 -9.00 7.30
N ALA A 56 2.66 -9.71 7.22
CA ALA A 56 1.84 -9.73 6.01
C ALA A 56 0.88 -8.54 5.90
N ILE A 57 0.73 -8.05 4.67
CA ILE A 57 -0.38 -7.20 4.20
C ILE A 57 -1.30 -8.11 3.37
N GLY A 58 -2.51 -8.34 3.84
CA GLY A 58 -3.53 -9.12 3.14
C GLY A 58 -4.66 -8.24 2.60
N ASP A 59 -5.58 -8.85 1.85
CA ASP A 59 -6.71 -8.15 1.22
C ASP A 59 -7.63 -7.41 2.22
N ARG A 60 -7.58 -7.82 3.49
CA ARG A 60 -8.33 -7.18 4.59
C ARG A 60 -7.49 -7.03 5.85
N THR A 61 -6.18 -7.20 5.78
CA THR A 61 -5.34 -7.28 6.98
C THR A 61 -4.03 -6.52 6.83
N ILE A 62 -3.58 -5.94 7.93
CA ILE A 62 -2.20 -5.47 8.10
C ILE A 62 -1.74 -5.97 9.47
N GLY A 63 -0.79 -6.91 9.49
CA GLY A 63 -0.45 -7.63 10.70
C GLY A 63 -1.68 -8.34 11.29
N GLU A 64 -1.89 -8.18 12.59
CA GLU A 64 -3.02 -8.78 13.32
C GLU A 64 -4.33 -8.00 13.15
N ALA A 65 -4.29 -6.78 12.62
CA ALA A 65 -5.50 -5.99 12.39
C ALA A 65 -6.23 -6.44 11.13
N LYS A 66 -7.56 -6.51 11.21
CA LYS A 66 -8.44 -6.96 10.14
C LYS A 66 -9.61 -5.99 9.93
N ILE A 67 -9.91 -5.66 8.68
CA ILE A 67 -11.07 -4.85 8.34
C ILE A 67 -12.36 -5.55 8.76
N GLY A 68 -13.17 -4.85 9.56
CA GLY A 68 -14.43 -5.33 10.15
C GLY A 68 -14.32 -5.84 11.59
N MET A 69 -13.11 -6.07 12.13
CA MET A 69 -12.95 -6.30 13.57
C MET A 69 -13.07 -4.97 14.33
N THR A 70 -13.44 -5.01 15.60
CA THR A 70 -13.51 -3.79 16.42
C THR A 70 -12.14 -3.42 16.99
N LEU A 71 -11.95 -2.15 17.38
CA LEU A 71 -10.74 -1.72 18.08
C LEU A 71 -10.52 -2.52 19.38
N GLY A 72 -11.59 -2.83 20.12
CA GLY A 72 -11.53 -3.64 21.35
C GLY A 72 -11.03 -5.06 21.08
N GLN A 73 -11.52 -5.70 20.02
CA GLN A 73 -11.02 -7.01 19.59
C GLN A 73 -9.52 -6.97 19.25
N LEU A 74 -9.05 -5.89 18.62
CA LEU A 74 -7.64 -5.75 18.27
C LEU A 74 -6.77 -5.56 19.52
N LYS A 75 -7.23 -4.73 20.46
CA LYS A 75 -6.57 -4.54 21.76
C LYS A 75 -6.44 -5.87 22.51
N GLN A 76 -7.50 -6.67 22.54
CA GLN A 76 -7.47 -8.01 23.15
C GLN A 76 -6.48 -8.94 22.45
N ALA A 77 -6.49 -8.97 21.11
CA ALA A 77 -5.60 -9.83 20.34
C ALA A 77 -4.11 -9.47 20.50
N LEU A 78 -3.78 -8.18 20.62
CA LEU A 78 -2.41 -7.70 20.78
C LEU A 78 -1.92 -7.73 22.24
N GLY A 79 -2.84 -7.65 23.21
CA GLY A 79 -2.54 -7.62 24.63
C GLY A 79 -1.56 -6.49 25.00
N SER A 80 -0.73 -6.73 26.01
CA SER A 80 0.28 -5.79 26.51
C SER A 80 1.49 -5.60 25.59
N THR A 81 1.58 -6.38 24.50
CA THR A 81 2.73 -6.33 23.58
C THR A 81 2.71 -5.11 22.66
N ALA A 82 1.55 -4.47 22.51
CA ALA A 82 1.37 -3.31 21.64
C ALA A 82 0.94 -2.06 22.41
N GLN A 83 1.37 -0.92 21.90
CA GLN A 83 0.94 0.40 22.34
C GLN A 83 0.00 1.01 21.30
N PHE A 84 -1.04 1.68 21.78
CA PHE A 84 -2.02 2.37 20.95
C PHE A 84 -1.90 3.87 21.24
N LYS A 85 -1.50 4.65 20.25
CA LYS A 85 -1.36 6.11 20.37
C LYS A 85 -2.26 6.80 19.37
N VAL A 86 -3.10 7.71 19.84
CA VAL A 86 -3.88 8.58 18.96
C VAL A 86 -2.93 9.60 18.31
N GLU A 87 -3.04 9.74 17.00
CA GLU A 87 -2.40 10.77 16.18
C GLU A 87 -3.52 11.67 15.63
N SER A 88 -3.66 12.87 16.18
CA SER A 88 -4.68 13.84 15.79
C SER A 88 -4.08 15.26 15.82
N PRO A 89 -4.06 15.98 14.67
CA PRO A 89 -4.43 15.50 13.34
C PRO A 89 -3.43 14.47 12.79
N PHE A 90 -3.88 13.55 11.92
CA PHE A 90 -2.99 12.65 11.16
C PHE A 90 -2.87 13.08 9.69
N MET A 91 -4.00 13.32 9.03
CA MET A 91 -4.13 13.98 7.73
C MET A 91 -5.30 14.95 7.82
N VAL A 92 -5.48 15.86 6.85
CA VAL A 92 -6.51 16.92 6.91
C VAL A 92 -7.89 16.39 7.34
N ASP A 93 -8.40 15.35 6.66
CA ASP A 93 -9.70 14.74 6.96
C ASP A 93 -9.65 13.52 7.89
N PHE A 94 -8.47 13.13 8.38
CA PHE A 94 -8.30 11.88 9.11
C PHE A 94 -7.46 12.00 10.38
N ASP A 95 -7.93 11.34 11.42
CA ASP A 95 -7.13 10.97 12.59
C ASP A 95 -6.65 9.52 12.45
N ALA A 96 -5.70 9.14 13.30
CA ALA A 96 -5.22 7.77 13.35
C ALA A 96 -5.02 7.25 14.78
N VAL A 97 -5.07 5.92 14.92
CA VAL A 97 -4.49 5.21 16.06
C VAL A 97 -3.28 4.47 15.54
N ALA A 98 -2.09 4.89 15.96
CA ALA A 98 -0.85 4.18 15.68
C ALA A 98 -0.68 2.99 16.63
N ILE A 99 -0.45 1.82 16.04
CA ILE A 99 -0.16 0.59 16.75
C ILE A 99 1.35 0.38 16.69
N SER A 100 1.99 0.35 17.85
CA SER A 100 3.44 0.25 17.98
C SER A 100 3.85 -0.97 18.79
N ARG A 101 4.97 -1.59 18.42
CA ARG A 101 5.65 -2.64 19.20
C ARG A 101 7.10 -2.24 19.38
N SER A 102 7.62 -2.36 20.59
CA SER A 102 8.99 -1.98 20.95
C SER A 102 9.37 -0.57 20.45
N GLY A 103 8.46 0.40 20.64
CA GLY A 103 8.65 1.79 20.23
C GLY A 103 8.59 2.08 18.73
N LYS A 104 8.32 1.08 17.87
CA LYS A 104 8.21 1.25 16.42
C LYS A 104 6.76 1.10 15.97
N VAL A 105 6.27 2.09 15.21
CA VAL A 105 4.95 2.01 14.56
C VAL A 105 4.95 0.86 13.56
N GLN A 106 3.95 0.00 13.70
CA GLN A 106 3.73 -1.17 12.85
C GLN A 106 2.75 -0.84 11.73
N TYR A 107 1.61 -0.28 12.13
CA TYR A 107 0.53 0.15 11.25
C TYR A 107 -0.40 1.11 12.00
N ARG A 108 -1.35 1.69 11.28
CA ARG A 108 -2.31 2.67 11.77
C ARG A 108 -3.71 2.25 11.40
N ILE A 109 -4.66 2.48 12.31
CA ILE A 109 -6.08 2.53 12.00
C ILE A 109 -6.41 3.97 11.67
N ILE A 110 -6.99 4.22 10.50
CA ILE A 110 -7.36 5.56 10.04
C ILE A 110 -8.87 5.74 10.23
N TYR A 111 -9.29 6.88 10.75
CA TYR A 111 -10.69 7.22 10.98
C TYR A 111 -10.94 8.71 10.77
N ALA A 112 -12.21 9.12 10.63
CA ALA A 112 -12.57 10.49 10.32
C ALA A 112 -12.07 11.47 11.39
N ALA A 113 -11.48 12.60 10.96
CA ALA A 113 -10.96 13.61 11.86
C ALA A 113 -12.06 14.19 12.78
N GLY A 114 -11.67 14.54 14.01
CA GLY A 114 -12.57 15.15 14.99
C GLY A 114 -13.59 14.18 15.59
N THR A 115 -13.46 12.88 15.30
CA THR A 115 -14.24 11.82 15.94
C THR A 115 -13.38 11.08 16.97
N LYS A 116 -13.99 10.19 17.75
CA LYS A 116 -13.27 9.33 18.70
C LYS A 116 -13.53 7.89 18.35
N LEU A 117 -12.48 7.16 17.97
CA LEU A 117 -12.54 5.72 17.75
C LEU A 117 -12.70 5.00 19.10
N LYS A 118 -13.80 4.27 19.27
CA LYS A 118 -14.17 3.51 20.47
C LYS A 118 -13.89 2.03 20.27
N ASP A 119 -13.82 1.29 21.37
CA ASP A 119 -13.54 -0.15 21.34
C ASP A 119 -14.62 -0.98 20.62
N ALA A 120 -15.85 -0.46 20.53
CA ALA A 120 -16.94 -1.08 19.79
C ALA A 120 -16.92 -0.74 18.29
N ASP A 121 -16.14 0.25 17.86
CA ASP A 121 -16.14 0.71 16.47
C ASP A 121 -15.34 -0.25 15.59
N ALA A 122 -15.89 -0.54 14.40
CA ALA A 122 -15.26 -1.40 13.42
C ALA A 122 -14.10 -0.67 12.71
N ILE A 123 -13.00 -1.39 12.49
CA ILE A 123 -11.88 -0.92 11.69
C ILE A 123 -12.28 -0.96 10.22
N GLU A 124 -12.23 0.18 9.53
CA GLU A 124 -12.61 0.32 8.11
C GLU A 124 -11.44 0.64 7.18
N LEU A 125 -10.35 1.18 7.73
CA LEU A 125 -9.16 1.56 6.97
C LEU A 125 -7.89 1.31 7.79
N LEU A 126 -6.97 0.55 7.20
CA LEU A 126 -5.64 0.26 7.74
C LEU A 126 -4.58 0.86 6.83
N MET A 127 -3.48 1.34 7.43
CA MET A 127 -2.34 1.89 6.70
C MET A 127 -1.02 1.40 7.33
N THR A 128 -0.03 1.08 6.51
CA THR A 128 1.35 0.93 6.97
C THR A 128 2.33 1.61 6.02
N ASP A 129 3.29 2.32 6.60
CA ASP A 129 4.50 2.86 5.98
C ASP A 129 5.76 2.10 6.44
N ASN A 130 5.58 1.04 7.24
CA ASN A 130 6.67 0.24 7.77
C ASN A 130 7.19 -0.73 6.70
N SER A 131 8.47 -0.61 6.36
CA SER A 131 9.12 -1.41 5.33
C SER A 131 9.23 -2.90 5.65
N ASN A 132 8.97 -3.33 6.88
CA ASN A 132 8.93 -4.76 7.23
C ASN A 132 7.63 -5.44 6.78
N TYR A 133 6.61 -4.68 6.38
CA TYR A 133 5.33 -5.21 5.94
C TYR A 133 5.32 -5.40 4.43
N LYS A 134 4.87 -6.59 3.98
CA LYS A 134 4.81 -6.96 2.57
C LYS A 134 3.51 -7.71 2.26
N THR A 135 3.00 -7.50 1.05
CA THR A 135 1.98 -8.36 0.45
C THR A 135 2.48 -9.79 0.28
N ALA A 136 1.58 -10.72 -0.03
CA ALA A 136 1.94 -12.12 -0.32
C ALA A 136 2.97 -12.24 -1.47
N GLN A 137 2.91 -11.34 -2.46
CA GLN A 137 3.88 -11.30 -3.56
C GLN A 137 5.14 -10.45 -3.26
N GLY A 138 5.32 -9.99 -2.02
CA GLY A 138 6.54 -9.30 -1.60
C GLY A 138 6.59 -7.80 -1.89
N VAL A 139 5.48 -7.17 -2.31
CA VAL A 139 5.38 -5.72 -2.54
C VAL A 139 4.97 -4.98 -1.26
N GLY A 140 5.57 -3.84 -0.95
CA GLY A 140 5.18 -3.02 0.21
C GLY A 140 6.01 -1.74 0.37
N PRO A 141 5.90 -1.03 1.51
CA PRO A 141 6.58 0.24 1.71
C PRO A 141 8.10 0.15 1.53
N GLY A 142 8.67 1.21 0.94
CA GLY A 142 10.09 1.34 0.62
C GLY A 142 10.52 0.69 -0.71
N MET A 143 9.69 -0.16 -1.32
CA MET A 143 9.98 -0.74 -2.64
C MET A 143 9.87 0.33 -3.74
N THR A 144 10.77 0.32 -4.72
CA THR A 144 10.68 1.22 -5.89
C THR A 144 9.48 0.85 -6.78
N LEU A 145 8.90 1.82 -7.48
CA LEU A 145 7.81 1.52 -8.42
C LEU A 145 8.26 0.57 -9.53
N LYS A 146 9.51 0.68 -9.99
CA LYS A 146 10.09 -0.25 -10.96
C LYS A 146 10.15 -1.70 -10.44
N GLN A 147 10.51 -1.92 -9.18
CA GLN A 147 10.49 -3.25 -8.57
C GLN A 147 9.06 -3.78 -8.43
N ALA A 148 8.12 -2.92 -8.03
CA ALA A 148 6.72 -3.31 -7.91
C ALA A 148 6.09 -3.62 -9.29
N GLU A 149 6.47 -2.90 -10.35
CA GLU A 149 6.05 -3.19 -11.73
C GLU A 149 6.51 -4.56 -12.22
N ALA A 150 7.69 -5.01 -11.79
CA ALA A 150 8.17 -6.36 -12.13
C ALA A 150 7.29 -7.47 -11.52
N ILE A 151 6.50 -7.16 -10.50
CA ILE A 151 5.64 -8.12 -9.78
C ILE A 151 4.17 -7.95 -10.19
N TYR A 152 3.66 -6.72 -10.21
CA TYR A 152 2.25 -6.41 -10.49
C TYR A 152 2.00 -5.81 -11.87
N GLY A 153 3.00 -5.76 -12.75
CA GLY A 153 2.86 -5.18 -14.08
C GLY A 153 2.80 -3.65 -14.06
N LYS A 154 2.57 -3.06 -15.24
CA LYS A 154 2.65 -1.61 -15.47
C LYS A 154 1.83 -0.81 -14.45
N THR A 155 2.40 0.32 -14.03
CA THR A 155 1.75 1.26 -13.13
C THR A 155 0.98 2.34 -13.87
N THR A 156 -0.06 2.83 -13.21
CA THR A 156 -0.77 4.06 -13.56
C THR A 156 -0.89 4.89 -12.29
N LEU A 157 -0.32 6.09 -12.30
CA LEU A 157 -0.37 7.03 -11.20
C LEU A 157 -1.43 8.07 -11.48
N SER A 158 -2.18 8.46 -10.47
CA SER A 158 -3.18 9.52 -10.59
C SER A 158 -3.30 10.34 -9.31
N TYR A 159 -3.71 11.61 -9.48
CA TYR A 159 -4.16 12.48 -8.40
C TYR A 159 -5.36 13.33 -8.85
N ASN A 160 -6.11 13.83 -7.87
CA ASN A 160 -7.21 14.76 -8.10
C ASN A 160 -7.04 16.00 -7.21
N VAL A 161 -7.10 17.19 -7.79
CA VAL A 161 -7.01 18.47 -7.08
C VAL A 161 -8.13 18.67 -6.06
N ASP A 162 -9.34 18.17 -6.35
CA ASP A 162 -10.50 18.25 -5.45
C ASP A 162 -10.35 17.35 -4.22
N ASN A 163 -9.43 16.37 -4.29
CA ASN A 163 -9.11 15.44 -3.21
C ASN A 163 -7.69 15.71 -2.68
N GLU A 164 -7.40 16.98 -2.43
CA GLU A 164 -6.15 17.46 -1.83
C GLU A 164 -4.89 17.03 -2.59
N SER A 165 -5.02 16.74 -3.89
CA SER A 165 -3.93 16.21 -4.72
C SER A 165 -3.28 14.95 -4.15
N ARG A 166 -4.04 14.07 -3.51
CA ARG A 166 -3.52 12.78 -3.00
C ARG A 166 -3.23 11.84 -4.16
N GLU A 167 -1.94 11.61 -4.41
CA GLU A 167 -1.49 10.70 -5.46
C GLU A 167 -1.60 9.23 -5.03
N ASN A 168 -2.05 8.38 -5.95
CA ASN A 168 -2.11 6.93 -5.77
C ASN A 168 -1.49 6.23 -6.99
N VAL A 169 -1.10 4.97 -6.80
CA VAL A 169 -0.67 4.09 -7.89
C VAL A 169 -1.55 2.84 -7.95
N VAL A 170 -1.96 2.51 -9.17
CA VAL A 170 -2.63 1.26 -9.53
C VAL A 170 -1.71 0.44 -10.42
N PHE A 171 -1.67 -0.86 -10.20
CA PHE A 171 -0.89 -1.79 -11.02
C PHE A 171 -1.81 -2.64 -11.90
N ALA A 172 -1.35 -3.03 -13.09
CA ALA A 172 -2.11 -3.85 -14.03
C ALA A 172 -2.64 -5.16 -13.41
N ASN A 173 -1.82 -5.81 -12.60
CA ASN A 173 -2.12 -7.06 -11.88
C ASN A 173 -2.24 -6.80 -10.37
N GLN A 174 -2.91 -5.71 -9.98
CA GLN A 174 -3.10 -5.37 -8.58
C GLN A 174 -3.82 -6.51 -7.83
N PRO A 175 -3.38 -6.91 -6.62
CA PRO A 175 -3.94 -8.06 -5.90
C PRO A 175 -5.44 -7.97 -5.65
N SER A 176 -5.93 -6.76 -5.42
CA SER A 176 -7.34 -6.46 -5.19
C SER A 176 -7.58 -4.95 -5.18
N LYS A 177 -8.83 -4.55 -5.46
CA LYS A 177 -9.32 -3.17 -5.39
C LYS A 177 -9.34 -2.57 -3.97
N LYS A 178 -9.14 -3.40 -2.94
CA LYS A 178 -9.06 -2.97 -1.53
C LYS A 178 -7.69 -2.40 -1.17
N PHE A 179 -6.66 -2.70 -1.96
CA PHE A 179 -5.34 -2.10 -1.79
C PHE A 179 -5.33 -0.69 -2.38
N LEU A 180 -4.69 0.22 -1.65
CA LEU A 180 -4.27 1.52 -2.17
C LEU A 180 -2.78 1.65 -1.91
N PHE A 181 -2.02 1.92 -2.97
CA PHE A 181 -0.59 2.19 -2.88
C PHE A 181 -0.38 3.69 -3.02
N VAL A 182 0.26 4.29 -2.04
CA VAL A 182 0.59 5.72 -2.06
C VAL A 182 2.06 5.85 -2.46
N PRO A 183 2.38 6.48 -3.60
CA PRO A 183 3.76 6.66 -4.01
C PRO A 183 4.37 7.92 -3.37
N LYS A 184 5.70 8.03 -3.42
CA LYS A 184 6.44 9.28 -3.20
C LYS A 184 7.72 9.28 -4.03
N ALA A 185 8.22 10.46 -4.34
CA ALA A 185 9.56 10.66 -4.89
C ALA A 185 10.28 11.75 -4.08
N ALA A 186 11.53 11.49 -3.67
CA ALA A 186 12.28 12.45 -2.87
C ALA A 186 12.54 13.74 -3.67
N GLY A 187 12.30 14.89 -3.03
CA GLY A 187 12.49 16.22 -3.65
C GLY A 187 11.45 16.59 -4.71
N LYS A 188 10.33 15.86 -4.79
CA LYS A 188 9.24 16.12 -5.74
C LYS A 188 7.90 16.14 -5.01
N GLN A 189 6.97 16.94 -5.52
CA GLN A 189 5.59 16.95 -5.04
C GLN A 189 4.88 15.63 -5.34
N PHE A 190 5.07 15.12 -6.56
CA PHE A 190 4.49 13.86 -7.03
C PHE A 190 5.56 12.87 -7.48
N ALA A 191 5.26 11.59 -7.34
CA ALA A 191 6.02 10.50 -7.92
C ALA A 191 5.76 10.35 -9.42
N GLY A 192 4.56 10.69 -9.91
CA GLY A 192 4.24 10.71 -11.32
C GLY A 192 4.85 11.91 -12.05
N VAL A 193 5.14 11.72 -13.34
CA VAL A 193 5.49 12.79 -14.26
C VAL A 193 4.24 13.11 -15.07
N TYR A 194 3.56 14.18 -14.67
CA TYR A 194 2.29 14.61 -15.28
C TYR A 194 2.52 15.68 -16.34
N GLY A 195 1.81 15.56 -17.46
CA GLY A 195 1.67 16.65 -18.42
C GLY A 195 0.62 17.67 -17.97
N ALA A 196 0.34 18.64 -18.82
CA ALA A 196 -0.81 19.52 -18.63
C ALA A 196 -2.10 18.70 -18.74
N GLY A 197 -2.92 18.73 -17.69
CA GLY A 197 -4.23 18.09 -17.64
C GLY A 197 -5.37 19.11 -17.69
N LYS A 198 -6.58 18.63 -17.91
CA LYS A 198 -7.84 19.40 -17.86
C LYS A 198 -8.78 18.73 -16.87
N GLY A 199 -9.53 19.53 -16.11
CA GLY A 199 -10.63 19.00 -15.28
C GLY A 199 -10.22 18.40 -13.94
N GLY A 200 -9.11 18.84 -13.35
CA GLY A 200 -8.75 18.54 -11.95
C GLY A 200 -8.25 17.13 -11.65
N PHE A 201 -8.49 16.17 -12.54
CA PHE A 201 -7.96 14.81 -12.48
C PHE A 201 -6.78 14.64 -13.45
N PHE A 202 -5.70 14.03 -12.96
CA PHE A 202 -4.47 13.84 -13.71
C PHE A 202 -4.02 12.39 -13.60
N GLU A 203 -3.60 11.82 -14.72
CA GLU A 203 -3.12 10.44 -14.82
C GLU A 203 -1.83 10.38 -15.64
N THR A 204 -0.95 9.45 -15.29
CA THR A 204 0.29 9.19 -16.04
C THR A 204 0.76 7.75 -15.86
N ASN A 205 1.46 7.24 -16.87
CA ASN A 205 2.23 5.99 -16.81
C ASN A 205 3.74 6.23 -16.66
N LYS A 206 4.15 7.48 -16.44
CA LYS A 206 5.55 7.88 -16.22
C LYS A 206 5.72 8.29 -14.77
N TYR A 207 6.82 7.87 -14.16
CA TYR A 207 7.17 8.21 -12.78
C TYR A 207 8.65 8.58 -12.65
N GLN A 208 8.98 9.30 -11.58
CA GLN A 208 10.35 9.69 -11.25
C GLN A 208 11.21 8.43 -11.02
N PRO A 209 12.46 8.36 -11.48
CA PRO A 209 13.31 7.16 -11.31
C PRO A 209 13.50 6.72 -9.85
N ASN A 210 13.41 7.65 -8.90
CA ASN A 210 13.50 7.41 -7.46
C ASN A 210 12.14 7.20 -6.76
N ALA A 211 11.05 7.00 -7.53
CA ALA A 211 9.73 6.79 -6.97
C ALA A 211 9.64 5.46 -6.20
N VAL A 212 9.09 5.53 -4.99
CA VAL A 212 8.89 4.38 -4.11
C VAL A 212 7.45 4.34 -3.59
N ILE A 213 7.03 3.16 -3.13
CA ILE A 213 5.82 3.01 -2.33
C ILE A 213 6.08 3.64 -0.96
N LYS A 214 5.42 4.76 -0.66
CA LYS A 214 5.44 5.43 0.65
C LYS A 214 4.72 4.59 1.68
N SER A 215 3.51 4.16 1.34
CA SER A 215 2.63 3.43 2.24
C SER A 215 1.65 2.56 1.45
N VAL A 216 1.13 1.54 2.12
CA VAL A 216 0.05 0.70 1.62
C VAL A 216 -1.13 0.85 2.56
N MET A 217 -2.33 1.02 1.99
CA MET A 217 -3.58 1.01 2.73
C MET A 217 -4.46 -0.15 2.29
N VAL A 218 -5.27 -0.64 3.22
CA VAL A 218 -6.27 -1.68 3.00
C VAL A 218 -7.61 -1.18 3.54
N ARG A 219 -8.66 -1.22 2.71
CA ARG A 219 -10.00 -0.69 3.03
C ARG A 219 -11.08 -1.76 2.99
N LYS A 220 -12.26 -1.39 3.51
CA LYS A 220 -13.49 -2.21 3.52
C LYS A 220 -13.90 -2.78 2.18
#